data_AF-A0A0T5P9F5-F1
#
_entry.id   AF-A0A0T5P9F5-F1
#
_cell.length_a   1.000
_cell.length_b   1.000
_cell.length_c   1.000
_cell.angle_alpha   90.00
_cell.angle_beta   90.00
_cell.angle_gamma   90.00
#
_symmetry.space_group_name_H-M   'P 1'
#
loop_
_entity.id
_entity.type
_entity.pdbx_description
1 polymer ?
#
loop_
_entity_poly.entity_id
_entity_poly.type
_entity_poly.pdbx_seq_one_letter_code
_entity_poly.pdbx_strand_id
1 'polypeptide(L)'
;MKDNPPRRTGGRAARRASRAAPLDDAIRPVRPGMECDALKVLSQTDILKIHNAALQVLEEIGLADAPQSGIDHMTRAGAIHGTDGRMRFPRALVEDTVAHANRQIMLYSRDGKRDLELSGNRVHYGTAGAAVNMVDVDGRNYRDSTLQDLHDAARITDRLDNIHFLQRPMVPRDITDSREMDLNTLYACTAGTTKHVGVSFSDPSHVADAFEMLHLIAGGEAEWRARPFVSNSNCFVVPPMKFATEACQTMELCIEGGMPVLLLSAGMAGATTPSTIAGAIVQSVAECLAGLVYVNAVRPGAPAIFGTWPFGLDLRSGAMTGGSGEQALLSAGCAQMHKFYGLPGGAVGGITDAKLPDMQAGWESMCSNVMAGLSGLNMVYEAAGMHASLLGFCHESLILGDDLIGHALRCVRGIEVDDETLAVEQIREVCLQGPGHYLGMGQTLARMQRDYVYPSTGERMSPKEWVEKDKPDLNQSAIRRKEAILSEPSLARFDPLTDRAIRDRFKIHLAG
;
A
#
# COMPACT_ATOMS: atom_id res chain seq x y z
N MET A 1 -15.03 65.52 9.02
CA MET A 1 -14.37 64.24 9.36
C MET A 1 -15.43 63.33 9.97
N LYS A 2 -15.76 62.21 9.31
CA LYS A 2 -16.60 61.16 9.88
C LYS A 2 -15.68 60.01 10.27
N ASP A 3 -15.62 59.70 11.57
CA ASP A 3 -14.82 58.61 12.11
C ASP A 3 -15.39 57.27 11.66
N ASN A 4 -14.54 56.45 11.04
CA ASN A 4 -14.82 55.06 10.70
C ASN A 4 -14.36 54.18 11.89
N PRO A 5 -15.17 53.22 12.37
CA PRO A 5 -14.81 52.40 13.52
C PRO A 5 -13.68 51.42 13.16
N PRO A 6 -12.88 50.97 14.16
CA PRO A 6 -11.71 50.14 13.92
C PRO A 6 -12.11 48.77 13.39
N ARG A 7 -11.52 48.42 12.24
CA ARG A 7 -11.71 47.17 11.51
C ARG A 7 -11.21 46.01 12.39
N ARG A 8 -12.12 45.19 12.94
CA ARG A 8 -11.80 44.01 13.79
C ARG A 8 -10.89 43.03 13.03
N THR A 9 -9.61 43.00 13.39
CA THR A 9 -8.56 42.13 12.84
C THR A 9 -8.73 40.65 13.20
N GLY A 10 -9.56 40.32 14.20
CA GLY A 10 -9.79 38.94 14.66
C GLY A 10 -10.53 38.03 13.68
N GLY A 11 -11.36 38.59 12.77
CA GLY A 11 -12.18 37.78 11.86
C GLY A 11 -11.38 37.06 10.75
N ARG A 12 -10.18 37.53 10.41
CA ARG A 12 -9.30 36.90 9.41
C ARG A 12 -8.47 35.78 10.02
N ALA A 13 -7.99 35.96 11.25
CA ALA A 13 -7.28 34.94 12.00
C ALA A 13 -8.21 33.77 12.37
N ALA A 14 -9.42 34.06 12.87
CA ALA A 14 -10.44 33.05 13.15
C ALA A 14 -10.85 32.26 11.89
N ARG A 15 -11.03 32.93 10.74
CA ARG A 15 -11.30 32.27 9.46
C ARG A 15 -10.12 31.46 8.91
N ARG A 16 -8.87 31.86 9.19
CA ARG A 16 -7.69 31.06 8.85
C ARG A 16 -7.60 29.81 9.73
N ALA A 17 -7.84 29.95 11.03
CA ALA A 17 -7.85 28.83 11.96
C ALA A 17 -8.97 27.83 11.66
N SER A 18 -10.19 28.31 11.37
CA SER A 18 -11.31 27.42 10.99
C SER A 18 -11.11 26.72 9.65
N ARG A 19 -10.27 27.26 8.76
CA ARG A 19 -9.88 26.63 7.48
C ARG A 19 -8.71 25.67 7.61
N ALA A 20 -7.92 25.79 8.68
CA ALA A 20 -6.85 24.86 9.02
C ALA A 20 -7.33 23.70 9.90
N ALA A 21 -8.57 23.76 10.42
CA ALA A 21 -9.18 22.66 11.13
C ALA A 21 -9.46 21.49 10.18
N PRO A 22 -9.31 20.23 10.65
CA PRO A 22 -9.67 19.05 9.86
C PRO A 22 -11.12 19.16 9.37
N LEU A 23 -11.33 18.84 8.09
CA LEU A 23 -12.67 18.69 7.54
C LEU A 23 -13.33 17.44 8.13
N ASP A 24 -14.65 17.47 8.26
CA ASP A 24 -15.44 16.26 8.52
C ASP A 24 -15.19 15.26 7.38
N ASP A 25 -15.00 13.97 7.70
CA ASP A 25 -14.71 12.92 6.72
C ASP A 25 -15.75 12.86 5.60
N ALA A 26 -17.01 13.23 5.89
CA ALA A 26 -18.09 13.26 4.89
C ALA A 26 -17.88 14.30 3.77
N ILE A 27 -17.11 15.36 4.03
CA ILE A 27 -16.88 16.45 3.06
C ILE A 27 -15.44 16.48 2.53
N ARG A 28 -14.59 15.52 2.94
CA ARG A 28 -13.20 15.45 2.48
C ARG A 28 -13.14 15.22 0.96
N PRO A 29 -12.18 15.86 0.28
CA PRO A 29 -12.06 15.76 -1.17
C PRO A 29 -11.68 14.36 -1.65
N VAL A 30 -10.95 13.61 -0.82
CA VAL A 30 -10.47 12.25 -1.05
C VAL A 30 -10.53 11.46 0.25
N ARG A 31 -10.61 10.13 0.16
CA ARG A 31 -10.69 9.22 1.31
C ARG A 31 -10.20 7.80 0.92
N PRO A 32 -9.84 6.94 1.87
CA PRO A 32 -9.57 5.53 1.57
C PRO A 32 -10.74 4.84 0.86
N GLY A 33 -10.42 3.90 -0.04
CA GLY A 33 -11.42 3.09 -0.73
C GLY A 33 -12.24 3.84 -1.77
N MET A 34 -11.74 4.94 -2.33
CA MET A 34 -12.33 5.54 -3.53
C MET A 34 -12.35 4.50 -4.65
N GLU A 35 -13.49 4.39 -5.33
CA GLU A 35 -13.67 3.44 -6.42
C GLU A 35 -13.34 4.06 -7.76
N CYS A 36 -12.56 3.38 -8.59
CA CYS A 36 -12.34 3.78 -9.97
C CYS A 36 -12.02 2.59 -10.86
N ASP A 37 -12.49 2.64 -12.10
CA ASP A 37 -12.16 1.66 -13.14
C ASP A 37 -12.09 2.31 -14.52
N ALA A 38 -11.69 3.58 -14.55
CA ALA A 38 -11.70 4.39 -15.75
C ALA A 38 -10.60 3.99 -16.74
N LEU A 39 -9.47 3.49 -16.24
CA LEU A 39 -8.33 3.12 -17.09
C LEU A 39 -8.37 1.63 -17.47
N LYS A 40 -8.37 1.36 -18.78
CA LYS A 40 -8.24 0.03 -19.37
C LYS A 40 -7.02 0.00 -20.30
N VAL A 41 -5.98 -0.73 -19.92
CA VAL A 41 -4.75 -0.94 -20.70
C VAL A 41 -4.77 -2.24 -21.50
N LEU A 42 -5.65 -3.18 -21.13
CA LEU A 42 -5.94 -4.43 -21.83
C LEU A 42 -7.38 -4.44 -22.34
N SER A 43 -7.59 -4.92 -23.56
CA SER A 43 -8.93 -5.22 -24.07
C SER A 43 -9.50 -6.50 -23.43
N GLN A 44 -10.81 -6.71 -23.53
CA GLN A 44 -11.43 -7.95 -23.04
C GLN A 44 -10.84 -9.20 -23.71
N THR A 45 -10.52 -9.10 -25.01
CA THR A 45 -9.88 -10.19 -25.75
C THR A 45 -8.48 -10.49 -25.22
N ASP A 46 -7.71 -9.47 -24.85
CA ASP A 46 -6.35 -9.66 -24.34
C ASP A 46 -6.34 -10.21 -22.91
N ILE A 47 -7.31 -9.79 -22.07
CA ILE A 47 -7.54 -10.39 -20.75
C ILE A 47 -7.78 -11.90 -20.87
N LEU A 48 -8.66 -12.32 -21.79
CA LEU A 48 -8.94 -13.75 -22.01
C LEU A 48 -7.71 -14.51 -22.52
N LYS A 49 -6.87 -13.90 -23.38
CA LYS A 49 -5.62 -14.51 -23.82
C LYS A 49 -4.65 -14.72 -22.66
N ILE A 50 -4.50 -13.72 -21.80
CA ILE A 50 -3.63 -13.80 -20.62
C ILE A 50 -4.13 -14.88 -19.66
N HIS A 51 -5.44 -14.91 -19.37
CA HIS A 51 -6.04 -15.94 -18.53
C HIS A 51 -5.80 -17.35 -19.08
N ASN A 52 -6.11 -17.59 -20.36
CA ASN A 52 -5.95 -18.90 -20.99
C ASN A 52 -4.48 -19.35 -21.00
N ALA A 53 -3.55 -18.41 -21.22
CA ALA A 53 -2.12 -18.67 -21.15
C ALA A 53 -1.66 -19.00 -19.72
N ALA A 54 -2.16 -18.29 -18.71
CA ALA A 54 -1.83 -18.58 -17.31
C ALA A 54 -2.33 -19.98 -16.90
N LEU A 55 -3.55 -20.35 -17.30
CA LEU A 55 -4.07 -21.70 -17.11
C LEU A 55 -3.23 -22.76 -17.84
N GLN A 56 -2.79 -22.49 -19.07
CA GLN A 56 -1.91 -23.40 -19.81
C GLN A 56 -0.58 -23.61 -19.09
N VAL A 57 0.04 -22.52 -18.62
CA VAL A 57 1.28 -22.56 -17.84
C VAL A 57 1.11 -23.43 -16.59
N LEU A 58 -0.01 -23.29 -15.87
CA LEU A 58 -0.28 -24.09 -14.68
C LEU A 58 -0.54 -25.58 -14.96
N GLU A 59 -1.23 -25.88 -16.05
CA GLU A 59 -1.59 -27.24 -16.45
C GLU A 59 -0.40 -28.01 -17.03
N GLU A 60 0.38 -27.38 -17.90
CA GLU A 60 1.45 -28.04 -18.65
C GLU A 60 2.81 -27.96 -17.94
N ILE A 61 3.12 -26.81 -17.34
CA ILE A 61 4.44 -26.51 -16.75
C ILE A 61 4.39 -26.69 -15.23
N GLY A 62 3.45 -26.02 -14.55
CA GLY A 62 3.31 -26.09 -13.10
C GLY A 62 4.50 -25.51 -12.33
N LEU A 63 4.50 -25.72 -11.01
CA LEU A 63 5.50 -25.19 -10.08
C LEU A 63 6.34 -26.31 -9.44
N ALA A 64 7.63 -26.08 -9.26
CA ALA A 64 8.53 -27.03 -8.58
C ALA A 64 8.70 -26.69 -7.09
N ASP A 65 9.41 -27.54 -6.35
CA ASP A 65 9.92 -27.28 -5.00
C ASP A 65 8.83 -27.07 -3.91
N ALA A 66 7.62 -27.61 -4.14
CA ALA A 66 6.56 -27.59 -3.11
C ALA A 66 7.02 -28.36 -1.85
N PRO A 67 6.81 -27.82 -0.63
CA PRO A 67 7.03 -28.59 0.60
C PRO A 67 6.11 -29.82 0.61
N GLN A 68 6.50 -30.87 1.33
CA GLN A 68 5.68 -32.08 1.42
C GLN A 68 4.27 -31.80 1.94
N SER A 69 4.12 -30.93 2.96
CA SER A 69 2.81 -30.49 3.45
C SER A 69 1.97 -29.86 2.34
N GLY A 70 2.58 -28.98 1.53
CA GLY A 70 1.93 -28.35 0.38
C GLY A 70 1.52 -29.33 -0.71
N ILE A 71 2.35 -30.33 -1.02
CA ILE A 71 1.99 -31.42 -1.93
C ILE A 71 0.75 -32.13 -1.39
N ASP A 72 0.72 -32.48 -0.11
CA ASP A 72 -0.40 -33.19 0.51
C ASP A 72 -1.68 -32.35 0.50
N HIS A 73 -1.60 -31.04 0.78
CA HIS A 73 -2.74 -30.12 0.68
C HIS A 73 -3.27 -30.02 -0.75
N MET A 74 -2.41 -29.66 -1.70
CA MET A 74 -2.81 -29.36 -3.07
C MET A 74 -3.27 -30.62 -3.82
N THR A 75 -2.64 -31.79 -3.60
CA THR A 75 -3.09 -33.04 -4.24
C THR A 75 -4.45 -33.51 -3.74
N ARG A 76 -4.75 -33.33 -2.44
CA ARG A 76 -6.12 -33.57 -1.92
C ARG A 76 -7.16 -32.68 -2.56
N ALA A 77 -6.80 -31.46 -2.93
CA ALA A 77 -7.68 -30.53 -3.65
C ALA A 77 -7.81 -30.87 -5.15
N GLY A 78 -6.95 -31.73 -5.70
CA GLY A 78 -6.99 -32.17 -7.10
C GLY A 78 -5.82 -31.69 -7.97
N ALA A 79 -4.81 -31.05 -7.38
CA ALA A 79 -3.56 -30.78 -8.09
C ALA A 79 -2.80 -32.09 -8.34
N ILE A 80 -1.95 -32.12 -9.35
CA ILE A 80 -1.22 -33.32 -9.75
C ILE A 80 0.26 -33.12 -9.44
N HIS A 81 0.82 -33.97 -8.58
CA HIS A 81 2.26 -34.05 -8.40
C HIS A 81 2.85 -34.94 -9.51
N GLY A 82 3.48 -34.31 -10.50
CA GLY A 82 4.08 -34.99 -11.64
C GLY A 82 5.30 -35.83 -11.25
N THR A 83 5.63 -36.82 -12.07
CA THR A 83 6.84 -37.64 -11.88
C THR A 83 8.14 -36.86 -12.03
N ASP A 84 8.08 -35.66 -12.61
CA ASP A 84 9.17 -34.68 -12.72
C ASP A 84 9.29 -33.77 -11.49
N GLY A 85 8.52 -34.03 -10.42
CA GLY A 85 8.55 -33.26 -9.17
C GLY A 85 7.81 -31.93 -9.24
N ARG A 86 7.05 -31.65 -10.31
CA ARG A 86 6.29 -30.41 -10.47
C ARG A 86 4.82 -30.59 -10.11
N MET A 87 4.28 -29.65 -9.37
CA MET A 87 2.85 -29.51 -9.10
C MET A 87 2.17 -28.85 -10.31
N ARG A 88 1.25 -29.58 -10.95
CA ARG A 88 0.40 -29.10 -12.04
C ARG A 88 -1.03 -28.91 -11.56
N PHE A 89 -1.70 -27.90 -12.12
CA PHE A 89 -3.04 -27.51 -11.68
C PHE A 89 -3.99 -27.63 -12.87
N PRO A 90 -4.90 -28.62 -12.87
CA PRO A 90 -5.92 -28.73 -13.91
C PRO A 90 -6.76 -27.46 -13.99
N ARG A 91 -7.18 -27.06 -15.20
CA ARG A 91 -7.98 -25.84 -15.41
C ARG A 91 -9.22 -25.78 -14.52
N ALA A 92 -9.95 -26.89 -14.47
CA ALA A 92 -11.16 -27.03 -13.67
C ALA A 92 -10.90 -26.78 -12.17
N LEU A 93 -9.75 -27.22 -11.64
CA LEU A 93 -9.38 -26.95 -10.24
C LEU A 93 -9.17 -25.45 -10.00
N VAL A 94 -8.44 -24.79 -10.90
CA VAL A 94 -8.15 -23.36 -10.78
C VAL A 94 -9.44 -22.54 -10.88
N GLU A 95 -10.27 -22.84 -11.87
CA GLU A 95 -11.56 -22.17 -12.08
C GLU A 95 -12.53 -22.37 -10.92
N ASP A 96 -12.63 -23.61 -10.39
CA ASP A 96 -13.45 -23.92 -9.22
C ASP A 96 -12.95 -23.20 -7.96
N THR A 97 -11.62 -23.12 -7.78
CA THR A 97 -11.02 -22.37 -6.68
C THR A 97 -11.37 -20.88 -6.78
N VAL A 98 -11.24 -20.26 -7.96
CA VAL A 98 -11.60 -18.85 -8.17
C VAL A 98 -13.10 -18.61 -7.95
N ALA A 99 -13.95 -19.58 -8.27
CA ALA A 99 -15.39 -19.50 -8.02
C ALA A 99 -15.73 -19.44 -6.52
N HIS A 100 -14.99 -20.17 -5.69
CA HIS A 100 -15.25 -20.31 -4.25
C HIS A 100 -14.35 -19.45 -3.34
N ALA A 101 -13.32 -18.82 -3.90
CA ALA A 101 -12.41 -17.95 -3.15
C ALA A 101 -13.13 -16.75 -2.52
N ASN A 102 -12.58 -16.25 -1.41
CA ASN A 102 -13.10 -15.07 -0.74
C ASN A 102 -12.86 -13.80 -1.60
N ARG A 103 -13.93 -13.11 -1.97
CA ARG A 103 -13.91 -11.91 -2.83
C ARG A 103 -14.05 -10.58 -2.08
N GLN A 104 -14.31 -10.65 -0.78
CA GLN A 104 -14.54 -9.48 0.06
C GLN A 104 -13.70 -9.63 1.32
N ILE A 105 -12.52 -9.03 1.30
CA ILE A 105 -11.57 -9.12 2.39
C ILE A 105 -11.65 -7.82 3.18
N MET A 106 -11.94 -7.93 4.48
CA MET A 106 -11.80 -6.83 5.41
C MET A 106 -10.43 -6.91 6.07
N LEU A 107 -9.60 -5.89 5.87
CA LEU A 107 -8.35 -5.74 6.61
C LEU A 107 -8.58 -4.80 7.78
N TYR A 108 -8.49 -5.34 9.00
CA TYR A 108 -8.84 -4.59 10.20
C TYR A 108 -7.73 -3.64 10.64
N SER A 109 -8.12 -2.46 11.11
CA SER A 109 -7.32 -1.62 11.97
C SER A 109 -7.44 -2.10 13.42
N ARG A 110 -6.40 -1.85 14.21
CA ARG A 110 -6.38 -2.26 15.64
C ARG A 110 -7.41 -1.49 16.48
N ASP A 111 -7.74 -0.25 16.11
CA ASP A 111 -8.72 0.58 16.81
C ASP A 111 -10.14 0.55 16.20
N GLY A 112 -10.30 -0.14 15.06
CA GLY A 112 -11.57 -0.26 14.33
C GLY A 112 -12.05 1.00 13.62
N LYS A 113 -11.20 2.03 13.48
CA LYS A 113 -11.58 3.29 12.83
C LYS A 113 -11.17 3.36 11.36
N ARG A 114 -10.21 2.53 10.96
CA ARG A 114 -9.53 2.60 9.65
C ARG A 114 -9.48 1.23 8.98
N ASP A 115 -10.54 0.45 9.16
CA ASP A 115 -10.70 -0.85 8.50
C ASP A 115 -10.75 -0.63 6.98
N LEU A 116 -10.10 -1.51 6.22
CA LEU A 116 -10.03 -1.41 4.77
C LEU A 116 -10.89 -2.52 4.16
N GLU A 117 -11.97 -2.11 3.50
CA GLU A 117 -12.75 -3.01 2.67
C GLU A 117 -12.03 -3.19 1.32
N LEU A 118 -11.53 -4.40 1.08
CA LEU A 118 -10.98 -4.80 -0.21
C LEU A 118 -12.08 -5.52 -0.99
N SER A 119 -12.77 -4.75 -1.83
CA SER A 119 -13.84 -5.26 -2.69
C SER A 119 -13.92 -4.42 -3.96
N GLY A 120 -14.35 -5.06 -5.06
CA GLY A 120 -14.53 -4.41 -6.35
C GLY A 120 -13.30 -3.57 -6.76
N ASN A 121 -13.52 -2.28 -6.92
CA ASN A 121 -12.52 -1.33 -7.41
C ASN A 121 -12.06 -0.31 -6.35
N ARG A 122 -12.28 -0.60 -5.06
CA ARG A 122 -11.87 0.27 -3.95
C ARG A 122 -10.35 0.32 -3.86
N VAL A 123 -9.76 1.51 -4.00
CA VAL A 123 -8.31 1.71 -4.00
C VAL A 123 -7.81 2.14 -2.63
N HIS A 124 -6.74 1.49 -2.16
CA HIS A 124 -6.02 1.85 -0.94
C HIS A 124 -4.52 1.93 -1.20
N TYR A 125 -3.87 2.97 -0.70
CA TYR A 125 -2.43 3.18 -0.84
C TYR A 125 -1.73 2.90 0.48
N GLY A 126 -0.54 2.31 0.44
CA GLY A 126 0.25 2.07 1.62
C GLY A 126 1.73 1.94 1.33
N THR A 127 2.52 1.77 2.39
CA THR A 127 3.95 1.46 2.26
C THR A 127 4.15 0.04 1.75
N ALA A 128 5.40 -0.41 1.57
CA ALA A 128 5.87 -1.80 1.45
C ALA A 128 7.35 -1.81 1.08
N GLY A 129 7.87 -2.97 0.64
CA GLY A 129 9.12 -3.14 -0.11
C GLY A 129 10.33 -3.65 0.66
N ALA A 130 10.29 -3.63 2.00
CA ALA A 130 11.33 -4.22 2.86
C ALA A 130 12.78 -3.79 2.53
N ALA A 131 12.98 -2.49 2.30
CA ALA A 131 14.31 -1.92 2.07
C ALA A 131 15.30 -2.25 3.21
N VAL A 132 16.59 -2.28 2.88
CA VAL A 132 17.68 -2.56 3.83
C VAL A 132 18.47 -1.32 4.25
N ASN A 133 18.16 -0.18 3.64
CA ASN A 133 18.79 1.09 3.95
C ASN A 133 17.74 2.19 4.20
N MET A 134 18.15 3.20 4.96
CA MET A 134 17.52 4.50 5.03
C MET A 134 18.24 5.50 4.15
N VAL A 135 17.47 6.36 3.50
CA VAL A 135 17.98 7.52 2.78
C VAL A 135 18.29 8.64 3.78
N ASP A 136 19.53 9.11 3.80
CA ASP A 136 19.93 10.34 4.47
C ASP A 136 19.82 11.50 3.47
N VAL A 137 18.77 12.30 3.60
CA VAL A 137 18.45 13.39 2.66
C VAL A 137 19.48 14.52 2.76
N ASP A 138 19.91 14.89 3.97
CA ASP A 138 20.85 16.00 4.19
C ASP A 138 22.28 15.58 3.82
N GLY A 139 22.71 14.40 4.27
CA GLY A 139 24.03 13.85 3.96
C GLY A 139 24.14 13.26 2.55
N ARG A 140 23.01 13.09 1.86
CA ARG A 140 22.91 12.50 0.51
C ARG A 140 23.56 11.11 0.43
N ASN A 141 23.33 10.28 1.43
CA ASN A 141 23.92 8.95 1.54
C ASN A 141 22.88 7.92 1.99
N TYR A 142 23.30 6.66 2.07
CA TYR A 142 22.51 5.54 2.55
C TYR A 142 23.17 4.97 3.80
N ARG A 143 22.34 4.59 4.76
CA ARG A 143 22.77 3.85 5.96
C ARG A 143 21.86 2.68 6.20
N ASP A 144 22.31 1.70 6.95
CA ASP A 144 21.47 0.60 7.42
C ASP A 144 20.21 1.11 8.12
N SER A 145 19.08 0.45 7.84
CA SER A 145 17.83 0.65 8.58
C SER A 145 17.86 -0.03 9.93
N THR A 146 17.23 0.59 10.91
CA THR A 146 17.16 0.12 12.31
C THR A 146 15.72 -0.20 12.71
N LEU A 147 15.52 -0.83 13.86
CA LEU A 147 14.19 -1.02 14.44
C LEU A 147 13.49 0.30 14.73
N GLN A 148 14.25 1.31 15.17
CA GLN A 148 13.71 2.65 15.43
C GLN A 148 13.20 3.30 14.15
N ASP A 149 13.91 3.15 13.02
CA ASP A 149 13.47 3.69 11.72
C ASP A 149 12.14 3.08 11.27
N LEU A 150 11.96 1.78 11.49
CA LEU A 150 10.72 1.07 11.18
C LEU A 150 9.56 1.56 12.06
N HIS A 151 9.79 1.70 13.37
CA HIS A 151 8.79 2.25 14.28
C HIS A 151 8.43 3.72 13.93
N ASP A 152 9.42 4.52 13.54
CA ASP A 152 9.19 5.91 13.15
C ASP A 152 8.42 6.01 11.82
N ALA A 153 8.67 5.12 10.86
CA ALA A 153 7.84 5.01 9.66
C ALA A 153 6.39 4.65 10.00
N ALA A 154 6.16 3.72 10.94
CA ALA A 154 4.84 3.37 11.42
C ALA A 154 4.13 4.57 12.08
N ARG A 155 4.82 5.33 12.92
CA ARG A 155 4.31 6.55 13.57
C ARG A 155 3.96 7.65 12.58
N ILE A 156 4.80 7.85 11.56
CA ILE A 156 4.53 8.78 10.47
C ILE A 156 3.27 8.32 9.73
N THR A 157 3.23 7.07 9.27
CA THR A 157 2.07 6.50 8.58
C THR A 157 0.79 6.67 9.39
N ASP A 158 0.80 6.52 10.71
CA ASP A 158 -0.39 6.72 11.55
C ASP A 158 -1.00 8.14 11.48
N ARG A 159 -0.15 9.15 11.22
CA ARG A 159 -0.52 10.57 11.12
C ARG A 159 -0.87 11.03 9.71
N LEU A 160 -0.49 10.27 8.68
CA LEU A 160 -0.76 10.62 7.29
C LEU A 160 -2.17 10.19 6.89
N ASP A 161 -2.83 10.97 6.06
CA ASP A 161 -4.24 10.76 5.76
C ASP A 161 -4.46 9.86 4.54
N ASN A 162 -3.55 9.93 3.56
CA ASN A 162 -3.64 9.25 2.27
C ASN A 162 -2.77 7.98 2.22
N ILE A 163 -2.06 7.65 3.30
CA ILE A 163 -1.40 6.36 3.51
C ILE A 163 -2.31 5.49 4.39
N HIS A 164 -3.01 4.52 3.81
CA HIS A 164 -4.11 3.82 4.47
C HIS A 164 -3.70 2.59 5.29
N PHE A 165 -2.56 1.96 4.94
CA PHE A 165 -2.00 0.82 5.67
C PHE A 165 -0.47 0.89 5.76
N LEU A 166 0.10 0.13 6.70
CA LEU A 166 1.53 -0.05 6.85
C LEU A 166 1.91 -1.49 6.50
N GLN A 167 2.38 -1.71 5.28
CA GLN A 167 3.14 -2.93 4.96
C GLN A 167 4.60 -2.67 5.30
N ARG A 168 5.28 -3.56 6.05
CA ARG A 168 6.65 -3.36 6.53
C ARG A 168 7.56 -2.76 5.43
N PRO A 169 8.00 -1.49 5.57
CA PRO A 169 8.73 -0.83 4.49
C PRO A 169 10.24 -1.07 4.51
N MET A 170 10.80 -1.49 5.66
CA MET A 170 12.24 -1.78 5.80
C MET A 170 12.49 -2.96 6.75
N VAL A 171 13.65 -3.60 6.60
CA VAL A 171 14.17 -4.63 7.50
C VAL A 171 15.07 -3.98 8.55
N PRO A 172 14.84 -4.19 9.86
CA PRO A 172 15.70 -3.65 10.91
C PRO A 172 17.01 -4.45 10.99
N ARG A 173 18.10 -3.88 10.46
CA ARG A 173 19.43 -4.53 10.33
C ARG A 173 20.26 -4.50 11.61
N ASP A 174 19.82 -3.75 12.61
CA ASP A 174 20.41 -3.68 13.95
C ASP A 174 20.10 -4.92 14.82
N ILE A 175 19.24 -5.84 14.34
CA ILE A 175 18.91 -7.11 15.00
C ILE A 175 19.34 -8.26 14.09
N THR A 176 20.34 -9.04 14.53
CA THR A 176 20.91 -10.14 13.72
C THR A 176 20.22 -11.48 13.91
N ASP A 177 19.57 -11.69 15.06
CA ASP A 177 18.79 -12.90 15.31
C ASP A 177 17.44 -12.80 14.59
N SER A 178 17.15 -13.74 13.69
CA SER A 178 15.98 -13.67 12.81
C SER A 178 14.67 -13.76 13.57
N ARG A 179 14.60 -14.55 14.65
CA ARG A 179 13.41 -14.65 15.50
C ARG A 179 13.15 -13.35 16.24
N GLU A 180 14.18 -12.80 16.88
CA GLU A 180 14.08 -11.50 17.55
C GLU A 180 13.72 -10.39 16.54
N MET A 181 14.29 -10.41 15.33
CA MET A 181 14.00 -9.44 14.27
C MET A 181 12.52 -9.47 13.85
N ASP A 182 11.94 -10.66 13.64
CA ASP A 182 10.53 -10.81 13.27
C ASP A 182 9.58 -10.34 14.37
N LEU A 183 9.83 -10.76 15.62
CA LEU A 183 9.01 -10.37 16.77
C LEU A 183 9.11 -8.87 17.06
N ASN A 184 10.30 -8.29 16.92
CA ASN A 184 10.49 -6.85 17.10
C ASN A 184 9.91 -6.04 15.93
N THR A 185 10.00 -6.53 14.71
CA THR A 185 9.31 -5.96 13.54
C THR A 185 7.80 -5.88 13.80
N LEU A 186 7.20 -6.98 14.25
CA LEU A 186 5.79 -7.04 14.58
C LEU A 186 5.43 -6.02 15.68
N TYR A 187 6.18 -6.01 16.78
CA TYR A 187 6.00 -5.07 17.89
C TYR A 187 6.12 -3.61 17.43
N ALA A 188 7.20 -3.26 16.72
CA ALA A 188 7.47 -1.90 16.26
C ALA A 188 6.39 -1.39 15.31
N CYS A 189 5.94 -2.20 14.35
CA CYS A 189 4.85 -1.79 13.46
C CYS A 189 3.54 -1.56 14.23
N THR A 190 3.15 -2.51 15.11
CA THR A 190 1.86 -2.48 15.79
C THR A 190 1.80 -1.47 16.95
N ALA A 191 2.93 -1.13 17.57
CA ALA A 191 3.04 -0.02 18.53
C ALA A 191 3.14 1.36 17.86
N GLY A 192 3.57 1.41 16.60
CA GLY A 192 3.74 2.63 15.83
C GLY A 192 2.48 3.13 15.11
N THR A 193 1.57 2.24 14.69
CA THR A 193 0.29 2.61 14.07
C THR A 193 -0.91 1.79 14.55
N THR A 194 -2.11 2.38 14.49
CA THR A 194 -3.38 1.64 14.64
C THR A 194 -3.93 1.13 13.32
N LYS A 195 -3.39 1.56 12.17
CA LYS A 195 -3.80 1.11 10.84
C LYS A 195 -3.47 -0.38 10.65
N HIS A 196 -4.05 -0.99 9.62
CA HIS A 196 -3.71 -2.37 9.28
C HIS A 196 -2.21 -2.51 8.99
N VAL A 197 -1.61 -3.57 9.53
CA VAL A 197 -0.17 -3.85 9.40
C VAL A 197 0.04 -5.09 8.56
N GLY A 198 1.02 -5.07 7.65
CA GLY A 198 1.54 -6.27 7.01
C GLY A 198 2.98 -6.54 7.44
N VAL A 199 3.29 -7.79 7.76
CA VAL A 199 4.65 -8.26 8.10
C VAL A 199 4.92 -9.64 7.49
N SER A 200 6.19 -9.97 7.32
CA SER A 200 6.64 -11.31 6.95
C SER A 200 7.29 -12.00 8.15
N PHE A 201 7.26 -13.33 8.18
CA PHE A 201 8.06 -14.12 9.11
C PHE A 201 9.10 -14.92 8.30
N SER A 202 10.34 -14.90 8.75
CA SER A 202 11.47 -15.54 8.07
C SER A 202 11.46 -17.06 8.19
N ASP A 203 10.94 -17.61 9.29
CA ASP A 203 10.95 -19.04 9.57
C ASP A 203 9.60 -19.50 10.18
N PRO A 204 9.08 -20.68 9.80
CA PRO A 204 7.83 -21.21 10.34
C PRO A 204 7.81 -21.31 11.87
N SER A 205 8.96 -21.57 12.50
CA SER A 205 9.07 -21.69 13.97
C SER A 205 8.80 -20.37 14.71
N HIS A 206 8.91 -19.23 14.03
CA HIS A 206 8.65 -17.91 14.64
C HIS A 206 7.15 -17.62 14.76
N VAL A 207 6.32 -18.31 13.97
CA VAL A 207 4.90 -17.98 13.80
C VAL A 207 4.11 -18.18 15.10
N ALA A 208 4.43 -19.22 15.88
CA ALA A 208 3.74 -19.49 17.15
C ALA A 208 3.93 -18.34 18.16
N ASP A 209 5.15 -17.85 18.32
CA ASP A 209 5.46 -16.71 19.19
C ASP A 209 4.84 -15.41 18.68
N ALA A 210 4.82 -15.22 17.35
CA ALA A 210 4.15 -14.08 16.74
C ALA A 210 2.65 -14.07 17.05
N PHE A 211 1.96 -15.21 16.97
CA PHE A 211 0.55 -15.31 17.36
C PHE A 211 0.35 -15.11 18.86
N GLU A 212 1.24 -15.61 19.72
CA GLU A 212 1.15 -15.32 21.15
C GLU A 212 1.22 -13.81 21.42
N MET A 213 2.14 -13.10 20.76
CA MET A 213 2.23 -11.63 20.84
C MET A 213 0.96 -10.95 20.29
N LEU A 214 0.45 -11.40 19.15
CA LEU A 214 -0.78 -10.85 18.56
C LEU A 214 -2.00 -11.05 19.48
N HIS A 215 -2.12 -12.21 20.12
CA HIS A 215 -3.18 -12.49 21.08
C HIS A 215 -3.08 -11.56 22.29
N LEU A 216 -1.87 -11.30 22.80
CA LEU A 216 -1.68 -10.30 23.87
C LEU A 216 -2.13 -8.91 23.44
N ILE A 217 -1.78 -8.48 22.23
CA ILE A 217 -2.15 -7.17 21.69
C ILE A 217 -3.67 -7.08 21.46
N ALA A 218 -4.30 -8.14 20.97
CA ALA A 218 -5.73 -8.20 20.69
C ALA A 218 -6.60 -8.32 21.95
N GLY A 219 -6.02 -8.81 23.05
CA GLY A 219 -6.75 -9.16 24.28
C GLY A 219 -7.14 -10.65 24.38
N GLY A 220 -6.78 -11.46 23.39
CA GLY A 220 -7.00 -12.90 23.34
C GLY A 220 -7.03 -13.45 21.91
N GLU A 221 -7.03 -14.78 21.78
CA GLU A 221 -7.13 -15.45 20.47
C GLU A 221 -8.50 -15.22 19.81
N ALA A 222 -9.58 -15.18 20.60
CA ALA A 222 -10.93 -14.96 20.07
C ALA A 222 -11.07 -13.56 19.45
N GLU A 223 -10.52 -12.55 20.13
CA GLU A 223 -10.47 -11.15 19.71
C GLU A 223 -9.62 -10.99 18.45
N TRP A 224 -8.46 -11.65 18.41
CA TRP A 224 -7.60 -11.70 17.22
C TRP A 224 -8.34 -12.31 16.02
N ARG A 225 -8.94 -13.49 16.18
CA ARG A 225 -9.64 -14.18 15.07
C ARG A 225 -10.87 -13.41 14.59
N ALA A 226 -11.54 -12.66 15.47
CA ALA A 226 -12.66 -11.81 15.09
C ALA A 226 -12.22 -10.61 14.23
N ARG A 227 -11.04 -10.04 14.52
CA ARG A 227 -10.54 -8.82 13.89
C ARG A 227 -9.01 -8.86 13.67
N PRO A 228 -8.49 -9.69 12.76
CA PRO A 228 -7.06 -9.76 12.51
C PRO A 228 -6.56 -8.44 11.91
N PHE A 229 -5.80 -7.68 12.70
CA PHE A 229 -5.25 -6.38 12.31
C PHE A 229 -3.83 -6.45 11.73
N VAL A 230 -3.31 -7.67 11.56
CA VAL A 230 -2.04 -7.95 10.88
C VAL A 230 -2.29 -8.95 9.75
N SER A 231 -1.61 -8.76 8.62
CA SER A 231 -1.55 -9.72 7.51
C SER A 231 -0.12 -10.25 7.30
N ASN A 232 -0.03 -11.47 6.76
CA ASN A 232 1.22 -12.10 6.40
C ASN A 232 1.59 -11.75 4.96
N SER A 233 2.76 -11.16 4.78
CA SER A 233 3.35 -10.83 3.48
C SER A 233 4.23 -11.99 3.05
N ASN A 234 3.74 -12.78 2.11
CA ASN A 234 4.31 -14.09 1.85
C ASN A 234 4.85 -14.22 0.42
N CYS A 235 6.18 -14.26 0.30
CA CYS A 235 6.88 -14.62 -0.94
C CYS A 235 6.88 -16.15 -1.12
N PHE A 236 5.70 -16.76 -1.20
CA PHE A 236 5.51 -18.20 -1.31
C PHE A 236 6.10 -18.80 -2.59
N VAL A 237 6.43 -17.96 -3.57
CA VAL A 237 7.05 -18.35 -4.84
C VAL A 237 8.39 -17.63 -5.02
N VAL A 238 9.36 -18.36 -5.57
CA VAL A 238 10.60 -17.83 -6.14
C VAL A 238 10.50 -17.92 -7.66
N PRO A 239 10.25 -16.80 -8.36
CA PRO A 239 10.16 -16.83 -9.81
C PRO A 239 11.48 -17.27 -10.46
N PRO A 240 11.44 -18.09 -11.53
CA PRO A 240 10.23 -18.55 -12.21
C PRO A 240 9.65 -19.85 -11.64
N MET A 241 8.37 -19.82 -11.26
CA MET A 241 7.52 -21.02 -11.07
C MET A 241 8.08 -22.06 -10.08
N LYS A 242 8.59 -21.62 -8.92
CA LYS A 242 9.06 -22.50 -7.83
C LYS A 242 8.47 -22.06 -6.50
N PHE A 243 8.01 -22.99 -5.68
CA PHE A 243 7.61 -22.66 -4.31
C PHE A 243 8.84 -22.39 -3.43
N ALA A 244 8.69 -21.44 -2.51
CA ALA A 244 9.65 -21.21 -1.43
C ALA A 244 9.22 -22.04 -0.21
N THR A 245 9.91 -23.15 0.05
CA THR A 245 9.52 -24.14 1.07
C THR A 245 9.20 -23.53 2.43
N GLU A 246 10.11 -22.73 3.00
CA GLU A 246 9.93 -22.09 4.30
C GLU A 246 8.78 -21.07 4.30
N ALA A 247 8.66 -20.28 3.23
CA ALA A 247 7.58 -19.30 3.12
C ALA A 247 6.21 -19.97 3.01
N CYS A 248 6.11 -21.09 2.28
CA CYS A 248 4.90 -21.90 2.19
C CYS A 248 4.51 -22.51 3.55
N GLN A 249 5.46 -23.06 4.31
CA GLN A 249 5.19 -23.59 5.65
C GLN A 249 4.77 -22.49 6.63
N THR A 250 5.42 -21.31 6.56
CA THR A 250 4.99 -20.11 7.31
C THR A 250 3.58 -19.68 6.92
N MET A 251 3.25 -19.73 5.62
CA MET A 251 1.92 -19.41 5.09
C MET A 251 0.86 -20.33 5.67
N GLU A 252 1.09 -21.64 5.69
CA GLU A 252 0.19 -22.65 6.27
C GLU A 252 -0.17 -22.29 7.72
N LEU A 253 0.85 -22.04 8.56
CA LEU A 253 0.65 -21.67 9.97
C LEU A 253 -0.08 -20.32 10.13
N CYS A 254 0.23 -19.33 9.29
CA CYS A 254 -0.46 -18.04 9.31
C CYS A 254 -1.94 -18.17 8.94
N ILE A 255 -2.26 -18.99 7.93
CA ILE A 255 -3.63 -19.30 7.54
C ILE A 255 -4.34 -19.94 8.74
N GLU A 256 -3.80 -20.99 9.32
CA GLU A 256 -4.39 -21.70 10.47
C GLU A 256 -4.66 -20.76 11.66
N GLY A 257 -3.73 -19.85 11.96
CA GLY A 257 -3.88 -18.81 12.98
C GLY A 257 -4.88 -17.69 12.65
N GLY A 258 -5.50 -17.71 11.47
CA GLY A 258 -6.55 -16.75 11.08
C GLY A 258 -6.03 -15.46 10.47
N MET A 259 -4.75 -15.40 10.09
CA MET A 259 -4.15 -14.22 9.48
C MET A 259 -4.47 -14.16 7.97
N PRO A 260 -4.90 -13.00 7.43
CA PRO A 260 -4.96 -12.77 5.99
C PRO A 260 -3.57 -12.89 5.37
N VAL A 261 -3.49 -13.45 4.16
CA VAL A 261 -2.21 -13.64 3.45
C VAL A 261 -2.18 -12.79 2.19
N LEU A 262 -1.09 -12.05 2.01
CA LEU A 262 -0.71 -11.47 0.73
C LEU A 262 0.18 -12.46 -0.02
N LEU A 263 -0.32 -12.98 -1.14
CA LEU A 263 0.41 -13.89 -2.02
C LEU A 263 1.32 -13.10 -2.95
N LEU A 264 2.64 -13.07 -2.70
CA LEU A 264 3.59 -12.28 -3.49
C LEU A 264 4.28 -13.11 -4.57
N SER A 265 3.99 -12.79 -5.83
CA SER A 265 4.74 -13.22 -7.01
C SER A 265 5.61 -12.08 -7.54
N ALA A 266 6.87 -12.02 -7.09
CA ALA A 266 7.79 -10.91 -7.37
C ALA A 266 8.85 -11.26 -8.42
N GLY A 267 8.46 -11.28 -9.70
CA GLY A 267 9.35 -11.65 -10.81
C GLY A 267 9.86 -10.44 -11.60
N MET A 268 11.09 -10.48 -12.09
CA MET A 268 11.69 -9.40 -12.89
C MET A 268 11.61 -9.72 -14.39
N ALA A 269 10.91 -8.87 -15.14
CA ALA A 269 10.73 -8.99 -16.58
C ALA A 269 12.07 -8.96 -17.30
N GLY A 270 12.40 -10.06 -17.97
CA GLY A 270 13.66 -10.26 -18.68
C GLY A 270 14.76 -10.95 -17.86
N ALA A 271 14.48 -11.28 -16.60
CA ALA A 271 15.37 -12.07 -15.74
C ALA A 271 14.67 -13.32 -15.18
N THR A 272 13.66 -13.14 -14.32
CA THR A 272 12.92 -14.23 -13.67
C THR A 272 11.47 -14.37 -14.12
N THR A 273 11.01 -13.49 -15.00
CA THR A 273 9.82 -13.62 -15.84
C THR A 273 10.17 -13.26 -17.30
N PRO A 274 9.33 -13.59 -18.31
CA PRO A 274 9.55 -13.16 -19.68
C PRO A 274 9.74 -11.64 -19.80
N SER A 275 10.56 -11.20 -20.76
CA SER A 275 10.84 -9.77 -20.97
C SER A 275 9.65 -8.97 -21.50
N THR A 276 8.64 -9.63 -22.04
CA THR A 276 7.43 -8.97 -22.54
C THR A 276 6.48 -8.66 -21.39
N ILE A 277 5.90 -7.46 -21.39
CA ILE A 277 4.93 -7.02 -20.36
C ILE A 277 3.81 -8.04 -20.18
N ALA A 278 3.20 -8.50 -21.29
CA ALA A 278 2.14 -9.51 -21.23
C ALA A 278 2.62 -10.86 -20.69
N GLY A 279 3.83 -11.30 -21.04
CA GLY A 279 4.41 -12.56 -20.54
C GLY A 279 4.71 -12.51 -19.04
N ALA A 280 5.21 -11.37 -18.55
CA ALA A 280 5.42 -11.15 -17.12
C ALA A 280 4.09 -11.17 -16.33
N ILE A 281 3.02 -10.59 -16.89
CA ILE A 281 1.66 -10.67 -16.30
C ILE A 281 1.17 -12.13 -16.31
N VAL A 282 1.30 -12.85 -17.42
CA VAL A 282 0.89 -14.28 -17.52
C VAL A 282 1.55 -15.12 -16.42
N GLN A 283 2.86 -15.01 -16.26
CA GLN A 283 3.56 -15.79 -15.25
C GLN A 283 3.14 -15.38 -13.83
N SER A 284 3.04 -14.07 -13.55
CA SER A 284 2.65 -13.59 -12.22
C SER A 284 1.23 -14.04 -11.84
N VAL A 285 0.30 -14.01 -12.80
CA VAL A 285 -1.07 -14.50 -12.64
C VAL A 285 -1.07 -16.00 -12.41
N ALA A 286 -0.29 -16.78 -13.17
CA ALA A 286 -0.18 -18.23 -12.98
C ALA A 286 0.34 -18.56 -11.56
N GLU A 287 1.44 -17.96 -11.14
CA GLU A 287 2.02 -18.18 -9.81
C GLU A 287 1.01 -17.84 -8.69
N CYS A 288 0.32 -16.70 -8.78
CA CYS A 288 -0.70 -16.31 -7.80
C CYS A 288 -1.96 -17.20 -7.83
N LEU A 289 -2.37 -17.72 -8.98
CA LEU A 289 -3.48 -18.69 -9.07
C LEU A 289 -3.10 -20.02 -8.39
N ALA A 290 -1.86 -20.49 -8.55
CA ALA A 290 -1.36 -21.65 -7.81
C ALA A 290 -1.33 -21.38 -6.29
N GLY A 291 -0.89 -20.19 -5.88
CA GLY A 291 -0.97 -19.74 -4.49
C GLY A 291 -2.41 -19.72 -3.95
N LEU A 292 -3.38 -19.26 -4.74
CA LEU A 292 -4.79 -19.24 -4.37
C LEU A 292 -5.35 -20.65 -4.17
N VAL A 293 -5.01 -21.60 -5.05
CA VAL A 293 -5.34 -23.02 -4.88
C VAL A 293 -4.74 -23.56 -3.58
N TYR A 294 -3.46 -23.27 -3.33
CA TYR A 294 -2.78 -23.71 -2.12
C TYR A 294 -3.45 -23.16 -0.85
N VAL A 295 -3.72 -21.85 -0.78
CA VAL A 295 -4.42 -21.23 0.36
C VAL A 295 -5.76 -21.91 0.63
N ASN A 296 -6.57 -22.14 -0.41
CA ASN A 296 -7.87 -22.79 -0.27
C ASN A 296 -7.78 -24.29 0.04
N ALA A 297 -6.69 -24.95 -0.34
CA ALA A 297 -6.39 -26.33 0.03
C ALA A 297 -5.92 -26.48 1.49
N VAL A 298 -5.35 -25.42 2.08
CA VAL A 298 -5.09 -25.34 3.53
C VAL A 298 -6.39 -25.07 4.27
N ARG A 299 -7.11 -24.01 3.90
CA ARG A 299 -8.41 -23.67 4.46
C ARG A 299 -9.30 -22.99 3.42
N PRO A 300 -10.41 -23.62 3.01
CA PRO A 300 -11.36 -23.03 2.07
C PRO A 300 -11.84 -21.64 2.53
N GLY A 301 -11.83 -20.67 1.63
CA GLY A 301 -12.29 -19.31 1.90
C GLY A 301 -11.35 -18.46 2.77
N ALA A 302 -10.12 -18.93 3.07
CA ALA A 302 -9.13 -18.13 3.76
C ALA A 302 -8.85 -16.80 3.01
N PRO A 303 -8.76 -15.65 3.71
CA PRO A 303 -8.51 -14.37 3.05
C PRO A 303 -7.13 -14.33 2.38
N ALA A 304 -7.12 -14.21 1.05
CA ALA A 304 -5.92 -14.12 0.23
C ALA A 304 -5.96 -12.88 -0.67
N ILE A 305 -4.99 -11.99 -0.51
CA ILE A 305 -4.80 -10.86 -1.41
C ILE A 305 -3.97 -11.36 -2.60
N PHE A 306 -4.53 -11.25 -3.80
CA PHE A 306 -3.95 -11.78 -5.04
C PHE A 306 -2.83 -10.85 -5.52
N GLY A 307 -1.58 -11.20 -5.20
CA GLY A 307 -0.46 -10.28 -5.29
C GLY A 307 0.51 -10.51 -6.44
N THR A 308 0.18 -9.94 -7.58
CA THR A 308 1.05 -9.96 -8.77
C THR A 308 2.01 -8.77 -8.76
N TRP A 309 3.31 -9.02 -8.56
CA TRP A 309 4.38 -8.02 -8.51
C TRP A 309 5.44 -8.24 -9.61
N PRO A 310 5.08 -8.21 -10.90
CA PRO A 310 6.10 -8.16 -11.93
C PRO A 310 6.83 -6.81 -11.88
N PHE A 311 8.15 -6.85 -11.82
CA PHE A 311 9.05 -5.71 -11.87
C PHE A 311 9.72 -5.57 -13.24
N GLY A 312 10.12 -4.36 -13.61
CA GLY A 312 10.98 -4.13 -14.76
C GLY A 312 12.47 -4.36 -14.47
N LEU A 313 13.27 -4.36 -15.54
CA LEU A 313 14.73 -4.37 -15.47
C LEU A 313 15.32 -3.36 -16.46
N ASP A 314 16.30 -2.57 -16.02
CA ASP A 314 17.05 -1.67 -16.90
C ASP A 314 18.17 -2.45 -17.61
N LEU A 315 18.07 -2.59 -18.93
CA LEU A 315 19.01 -3.38 -19.73
C LEU A 315 20.46 -2.87 -19.67
N ARG A 316 20.67 -1.57 -19.40
CA ARG A 316 22.01 -0.95 -19.42
C ARG A 316 22.81 -1.32 -18.17
N SER A 317 22.12 -1.44 -17.04
CA SER A 317 22.72 -1.71 -15.73
C SER A 317 22.46 -3.12 -15.21
N GLY A 318 21.42 -3.80 -15.71
CA GLY A 318 20.91 -5.05 -15.16
C GLY A 318 20.15 -4.87 -13.83
N ALA A 319 19.94 -3.63 -13.39
CA ALA A 319 19.23 -3.35 -12.14
C ALA A 319 17.72 -3.49 -12.32
N MET A 320 17.03 -3.90 -11.25
CA MET A 320 15.57 -3.82 -11.17
C MET A 320 15.14 -2.36 -11.30
N THR A 321 14.02 -2.12 -11.99
CA THR A 321 13.39 -0.79 -12.09
C THR A 321 11.94 -0.88 -11.65
N GLY A 322 11.52 0.09 -10.85
CA GLY A 322 10.12 0.30 -10.47
C GLY A 322 9.57 1.66 -10.91
N GLY A 323 10.43 2.57 -11.36
CA GLY A 323 10.06 3.96 -11.66
C GLY A 323 9.61 4.22 -13.10
N SER A 324 9.36 3.20 -13.92
CA SER A 324 9.14 3.36 -15.36
C SER A 324 7.66 3.35 -15.78
N GLY A 325 7.38 3.81 -17.00
CA GLY A 325 6.03 3.74 -17.58
C GLY A 325 5.59 2.29 -17.85
N GLU A 326 6.54 1.41 -18.19
CA GLU A 326 6.31 -0.03 -18.31
C GLU A 326 5.90 -0.64 -16.96
N GLN A 327 6.51 -0.21 -15.85
CA GLN A 327 6.08 -0.63 -14.52
C GLN A 327 4.63 -0.19 -14.24
N ALA A 328 4.28 1.05 -14.59
CA ALA A 328 2.92 1.55 -14.42
C ALA A 328 1.89 0.75 -15.26
N LEU A 329 2.27 0.33 -16.48
CA LEU A 329 1.47 -0.56 -17.33
C LEU A 329 1.37 -1.99 -16.76
N LEU A 330 2.47 -2.53 -16.23
CA LEU A 330 2.50 -3.85 -15.57
C LEU A 330 1.49 -3.90 -14.42
N SER A 331 1.54 -2.92 -13.52
CA SER A 331 0.62 -2.85 -12.37
C SER A 331 -0.84 -2.63 -12.80
N ALA A 332 -1.10 -1.77 -13.80
CA ALA A 332 -2.45 -1.54 -14.32
C ALA A 332 -3.02 -2.79 -15.04
N GLY A 333 -2.20 -3.51 -15.80
CA GLY A 333 -2.59 -4.77 -16.45
C GLY A 333 -2.88 -5.87 -15.43
N CYS A 334 -2.06 -5.96 -14.37
CA CYS A 334 -2.31 -6.83 -13.23
C CYS A 334 -3.65 -6.51 -12.54
N ALA A 335 -3.93 -5.22 -12.27
CA ALA A 335 -5.18 -4.78 -11.67
C ALA A 335 -6.40 -5.21 -12.51
N GLN A 336 -6.32 -5.15 -13.84
CA GLN A 336 -7.39 -5.66 -14.71
C GLN A 336 -7.57 -7.18 -14.61
N MET A 337 -6.49 -7.94 -14.42
CA MET A 337 -6.58 -9.39 -14.19
C MET A 337 -7.20 -9.71 -12.82
N HIS A 338 -6.88 -8.94 -11.77
CA HIS A 338 -7.52 -9.08 -10.45
C HIS A 338 -9.04 -8.94 -10.56
N LYS A 339 -9.48 -7.90 -11.27
CA LYS A 339 -10.90 -7.63 -11.54
C LYS A 339 -11.56 -8.71 -12.38
N PHE A 340 -10.86 -9.24 -13.37
CA PHE A 340 -11.36 -10.35 -14.19
C PHE A 340 -11.70 -11.58 -13.32
N TYR A 341 -10.87 -11.87 -12.31
CA TYR A 341 -11.15 -12.95 -11.35
C TYR A 341 -12.14 -12.55 -10.24
N GLY A 342 -12.42 -11.25 -10.07
CA GLY A 342 -13.22 -10.73 -8.97
C GLY A 342 -12.53 -10.90 -7.61
N LEU A 343 -11.19 -10.92 -7.59
CA LEU A 343 -10.39 -11.14 -6.39
C LEU A 343 -9.73 -9.83 -5.94
N PRO A 344 -9.72 -9.53 -4.62
CA PRO A 344 -8.96 -8.41 -4.08
C PRO A 344 -7.47 -8.58 -4.38
N GLY A 345 -6.89 -7.60 -5.06
CA GLY A 345 -5.53 -7.71 -5.57
C GLY A 345 -4.59 -6.61 -5.12
N GLY A 346 -3.30 -6.94 -5.16
CA GLY A 346 -2.20 -6.06 -4.80
C GLY A 346 -1.14 -6.02 -5.90
N ALA A 347 -0.53 -4.85 -6.09
CA ALA A 347 0.65 -4.67 -6.91
C ALA A 347 1.42 -3.41 -6.47
N VAL A 348 2.64 -3.27 -6.98
CA VAL A 348 3.50 -2.13 -6.74
C VAL A 348 2.97 -0.85 -7.43
N GLY A 349 3.09 0.29 -6.77
CA GLY A 349 2.97 1.62 -7.35
C GLY A 349 3.65 2.64 -6.42
N GLY A 350 4.27 3.69 -6.95
CA GLY A 350 4.89 4.73 -6.11
C GLY A 350 6.37 4.50 -5.72
N ILE A 351 6.93 3.33 -6.02
CA ILE A 351 8.39 3.11 -5.95
C ILE A 351 9.13 3.99 -6.97
N THR A 352 10.33 4.44 -6.62
CA THR A 352 11.23 5.15 -7.53
C THR A 352 12.64 4.56 -7.58
N ASP A 353 13.27 4.69 -8.75
CA ASP A 353 14.69 4.35 -8.97
C ASP A 353 15.62 5.51 -8.57
N ALA A 354 15.04 6.68 -8.25
CA ALA A 354 15.75 7.86 -7.74
C ALA A 354 16.40 7.59 -6.38
N LYS A 355 17.54 8.24 -6.15
CA LYS A 355 18.35 8.02 -4.93
C LYS A 355 17.94 8.94 -3.79
N LEU A 356 17.21 10.02 -4.10
CA LEU A 356 16.84 11.09 -3.17
C LEU A 356 15.42 11.58 -3.50
N PRO A 357 14.74 12.29 -2.58
CA PRO A 357 13.50 13.00 -2.86
C PRO A 357 13.74 14.18 -3.81
N ASP A 358 13.84 13.89 -5.11
CA ASP A 358 14.06 14.87 -6.16
C ASP A 358 12.94 14.82 -7.24
N MET A 359 13.15 15.53 -8.35
CA MET A 359 12.18 15.57 -9.45
C MET A 359 11.94 14.19 -10.08
N GLN A 360 12.97 13.33 -10.13
CA GLN A 360 12.83 11.96 -10.64
C GLN A 360 11.89 11.18 -9.70
N ALA A 361 12.14 11.22 -8.39
CA ALA A 361 11.25 10.59 -7.41
C ALA A 361 9.79 11.04 -7.56
N GLY A 362 9.57 12.34 -7.79
CA GLY A 362 8.25 12.92 -8.00
C GLY A 362 7.51 12.35 -9.21
N TRP A 363 8.12 12.38 -10.41
CA TRP A 363 7.41 11.93 -11.61
C TRP A 363 7.20 10.42 -11.65
N GLU A 364 8.14 9.62 -11.13
CA GLU A 364 8.09 8.15 -11.21
C GLU A 364 6.97 7.63 -10.30
N SER A 365 6.95 8.17 -9.08
CA SER A 365 5.93 7.83 -8.09
C SER A 365 4.54 8.30 -8.52
N MET A 366 4.42 9.51 -9.08
CA MET A 366 3.12 10.04 -9.51
C MET A 366 2.55 9.26 -10.70
N CYS A 367 3.39 8.92 -11.70
CA CYS A 367 2.97 8.16 -12.88
C CYS A 367 2.32 6.82 -12.48
N SER A 368 3.04 6.04 -11.66
CA SER A 368 2.59 4.71 -11.23
C SER A 368 1.41 4.78 -10.25
N ASN A 369 1.40 5.71 -9.29
CA ASN A 369 0.29 5.86 -8.34
C ASN A 369 -1.03 6.27 -9.01
N VAL A 370 -0.99 7.17 -10.01
CA VAL A 370 -2.19 7.56 -10.77
C VAL A 370 -2.69 6.39 -11.62
N MET A 371 -1.80 5.68 -12.33
CA MET A 371 -2.21 4.53 -13.14
C MET A 371 -2.79 3.39 -12.28
N ALA A 372 -2.16 3.08 -11.15
CA ALA A 372 -2.66 2.09 -10.19
C ALA A 372 -4.05 2.48 -9.65
N GLY A 373 -4.24 3.74 -9.29
CA GLY A 373 -5.53 4.24 -8.80
C GLY A 373 -6.63 4.21 -9.85
N LEU A 374 -6.36 4.74 -11.06
CA LEU A 374 -7.35 4.77 -12.15
C LEU A 374 -7.70 3.38 -12.70
N SER A 375 -6.78 2.43 -12.56
CA SER A 375 -7.02 1.01 -12.87
C SER A 375 -7.69 0.27 -11.72
N GLY A 376 -8.07 0.93 -10.62
CA GLY A 376 -8.81 0.35 -9.48
C GLY A 376 -8.10 -0.79 -8.77
N LEU A 377 -6.76 -0.73 -8.67
CA LEU A 377 -5.97 -1.68 -7.90
C LEU A 377 -6.33 -1.56 -6.42
N ASN A 378 -6.73 -2.67 -5.76
CA ASN A 378 -7.25 -2.57 -4.40
C ASN A 378 -6.21 -2.14 -3.39
N MET A 379 -5.01 -2.68 -3.50
CA MET A 379 -3.89 -2.30 -2.66
C MET A 379 -2.69 -1.89 -3.52
N VAL A 380 -2.39 -0.60 -3.48
CA VAL A 380 -1.20 0.00 -4.09
C VAL A 380 -0.10 0.01 -3.04
N TYR A 381 0.87 -0.88 -3.23
CA TYR A 381 2.01 -1.06 -2.33
C TYR A 381 3.21 -0.25 -2.79
N GLU A 382 4.12 0.07 -1.87
CA GLU A 382 5.27 0.96 -2.10
C GLU A 382 4.86 2.39 -2.50
N ALA A 383 3.61 2.79 -2.23
CA ALA A 383 2.99 4.03 -2.71
C ALA A 383 3.76 5.30 -2.33
N ALA A 384 4.51 5.24 -1.23
CA ALA A 384 5.31 6.33 -0.72
C ALA A 384 6.56 5.83 0.02
N GLY A 385 7.64 6.62 -0.05
CA GLY A 385 8.85 6.43 0.74
C GLY A 385 9.91 5.50 0.14
N MET A 386 9.61 4.74 -0.91
CA MET A 386 10.51 3.70 -1.41
C MET A 386 11.41 4.18 -2.57
N HIS A 387 12.72 4.09 -2.37
CA HIS A 387 13.77 4.62 -3.24
C HIS A 387 14.75 3.55 -3.70
N ALA A 388 15.56 3.92 -4.69
CA ALA A 388 16.65 3.11 -5.23
C ALA A 388 16.21 1.67 -5.55
N SER A 389 15.03 1.53 -6.16
CA SER A 389 14.53 0.23 -6.63
C SER A 389 14.48 -0.82 -5.51
N LEU A 390 13.77 -0.49 -4.41
CA LEU A 390 13.61 -1.27 -3.18
C LEU A 390 14.83 -1.30 -2.23
N LEU A 391 15.90 -0.57 -2.52
CA LEU A 391 17.10 -0.60 -1.67
C LEU A 391 17.11 0.45 -0.56
N GLY A 392 16.26 1.47 -0.62
CA GLY A 392 16.22 2.53 0.40
C GLY A 392 14.81 2.97 0.76
N PHE A 393 14.59 3.29 2.03
CA PHE A 393 13.39 3.96 2.50
C PHE A 393 13.70 5.38 2.98
N CYS A 394 12.82 6.33 2.66
CA CYS A 394 12.98 7.74 2.96
C CYS A 394 11.75 8.24 3.73
N HIS A 395 11.93 8.63 4.99
CA HIS A 395 10.83 9.15 5.81
C HIS A 395 10.28 10.47 5.26
N GLU A 396 11.13 11.32 4.69
CA GLU A 396 10.72 12.56 4.05
C GLU A 396 9.84 12.26 2.82
N SER A 397 10.23 11.29 1.99
CA SER A 397 9.42 10.87 0.84
C SER A 397 8.13 10.17 1.24
N LEU A 398 8.07 9.52 2.41
CA LEU A 398 6.81 9.02 2.97
C LEU A 398 5.84 10.19 3.26
N ILE A 399 6.34 11.27 3.84
CA ILE A 399 5.55 12.48 4.13
C ILE A 399 5.15 13.20 2.84
N LEU A 400 6.08 13.41 1.90
CA LEU A 400 5.78 14.01 0.60
C LEU A 400 4.80 13.16 -0.21
N GLY A 401 4.87 11.84 -0.05
CA GLY A 401 3.96 10.88 -0.65
C GLY A 401 2.50 11.09 -0.22
N ASP A 402 2.24 11.64 0.97
CA ASP A 402 0.87 11.94 1.41
C ASP A 402 0.19 12.98 0.50
N ASP A 403 0.91 14.04 0.13
CA ASP A 403 0.41 15.06 -0.80
C ASP A 403 0.25 14.48 -2.22
N LEU A 404 1.25 13.71 -2.68
CA LEU A 404 1.26 13.08 -4.00
C LEU A 404 0.09 12.11 -4.17
N ILE A 405 -0.14 11.24 -3.18
CA ILE A 405 -1.25 10.28 -3.21
C ILE A 405 -2.59 11.00 -3.04
N GLY A 406 -2.67 12.08 -2.26
CA GLY A 406 -3.86 12.93 -2.23
C GLY A 406 -4.23 13.45 -3.62
N HIS A 407 -3.24 13.84 -4.42
CA HIS A 407 -3.43 14.21 -5.82
C HIS A 407 -3.85 13.02 -6.70
N ALA A 408 -3.23 11.85 -6.54
CA ALA A 408 -3.62 10.64 -7.26
C ALA A 408 -5.08 10.24 -6.97
N LEU A 409 -5.49 10.23 -5.69
CA LEU A 409 -6.87 9.97 -5.28
C LEU A 409 -7.84 11.03 -5.83
N ARG A 410 -7.40 12.28 -5.99
CA ARG A 410 -8.25 13.29 -6.65
C ARG A 410 -8.50 12.95 -8.11
N CYS A 411 -7.53 12.35 -8.82
CA CYS A 411 -7.74 11.81 -10.16
C CYS A 411 -8.69 10.61 -10.13
N VAL A 412 -8.54 9.70 -9.16
CA VAL A 412 -9.44 8.55 -8.94
C VAL A 412 -10.91 8.98 -8.77
N ARG A 413 -11.17 10.08 -8.05
CA ARG A 413 -12.52 10.64 -7.86
C ARG A 413 -13.22 11.08 -9.16
N GLY A 414 -12.46 11.44 -10.20
CA GLY A 414 -13.03 11.92 -11.47
C GLY A 414 -13.71 13.30 -11.36
N ILE A 415 -14.73 13.53 -12.18
CA ILE A 415 -15.48 14.79 -12.23
C ILE A 415 -16.96 14.49 -12.01
N GLU A 416 -17.57 15.08 -10.97
CA GLU A 416 -19.01 15.02 -10.79
C GLU A 416 -19.73 16.01 -11.72
N VAL A 417 -20.70 15.51 -12.49
CA VAL A 417 -21.51 16.32 -13.40
C VAL A 417 -22.97 16.22 -13.00
N ASP A 418 -23.50 17.30 -12.44
CA ASP A 418 -24.90 17.47 -12.06
C ASP A 418 -25.31 18.95 -12.20
N ASP A 419 -26.60 19.25 -11.99
CA ASP A 419 -27.13 20.61 -12.11
C ASP A 419 -26.43 21.63 -11.19
N GLU A 420 -25.89 21.18 -10.04
CA GLU A 420 -25.18 22.02 -9.10
C GLU A 420 -23.72 22.27 -9.54
N THR A 421 -23.01 21.23 -10.00
CA THR A 421 -21.59 21.32 -10.41
C THR A 421 -21.41 22.02 -11.76
N LEU A 422 -22.44 22.00 -12.63
CA LEU A 422 -22.45 22.80 -13.85
C LEU A 422 -22.52 24.30 -13.57
N ALA A 423 -23.08 24.70 -12.42
CA ALA A 423 -23.08 26.06 -11.89
C ALA A 423 -23.60 27.14 -12.88
N VAL A 424 -24.48 26.80 -13.82
CA VAL A 424 -24.93 27.70 -14.90
C VAL A 424 -25.56 28.98 -14.38
N GLU A 425 -26.37 28.90 -13.32
CA GLU A 425 -26.98 30.08 -12.72
C GLU A 425 -25.97 30.97 -11.98
N GLN A 426 -24.93 30.40 -11.37
CA GLN A 426 -23.82 31.19 -10.81
C GLN A 426 -23.08 31.93 -11.92
N ILE A 427 -22.86 31.27 -13.07
CA ILE A 427 -22.23 31.89 -14.25
C ILE A 427 -23.09 33.05 -14.73
N ARG A 428 -24.41 32.85 -14.85
CA ARG A 428 -25.36 33.89 -15.25
C ARG A 428 -25.31 35.08 -14.28
N GLU A 429 -25.38 34.82 -12.98
CA GLU A 429 -25.34 35.86 -11.94
C GLU A 429 -24.05 36.67 -12.03
N VAL A 430 -22.89 36.01 -12.03
CA VAL A 430 -21.59 36.70 -12.04
C VAL A 430 -21.35 37.48 -13.32
N CYS A 431 -21.72 36.93 -14.48
CA CYS A 431 -21.44 37.54 -15.78
C CYS A 431 -22.42 38.66 -16.16
N LEU A 432 -23.71 38.52 -15.81
CA LEU A 432 -24.73 39.50 -16.20
C LEU A 432 -24.98 40.55 -15.13
N GLN A 433 -24.77 40.22 -13.86
CA GLN A 433 -25.19 41.05 -12.72
C GLN A 433 -24.08 41.28 -11.68
N GLY A 434 -23.03 40.45 -11.69
CA GLY A 434 -22.02 40.41 -10.64
C GLY A 434 -20.72 41.15 -10.95
N PRO A 435 -19.71 41.00 -10.09
CA PRO A 435 -18.44 41.72 -10.18
C PRO A 435 -17.47 41.18 -11.25
N GLY A 436 -17.92 40.26 -12.11
CA GLY A 436 -17.07 39.59 -13.11
C GLY A 436 -16.09 38.55 -12.53
N HIS A 437 -16.25 38.13 -11.26
CA HIS A 437 -15.45 37.08 -10.63
C HIS A 437 -16.24 36.33 -9.54
N TYR A 438 -15.80 35.12 -9.18
CA TYR A 438 -16.50 34.25 -8.22
C TYR A 438 -15.99 34.34 -6.77
N LEU A 439 -14.91 35.10 -6.49
CA LEU A 439 -14.22 35.11 -5.19
C LEU A 439 -15.09 35.43 -3.96
N GLY A 440 -16.19 36.17 -4.14
CA GLY A 440 -17.10 36.57 -3.06
C GLY A 440 -18.26 35.61 -2.81
N MET A 441 -18.46 34.61 -3.67
CA MET A 441 -19.61 33.70 -3.60
C MET A 441 -19.42 32.64 -2.52
N GLY A 442 -20.47 32.40 -1.73
CA GLY A 442 -20.46 31.36 -0.70
C GLY A 442 -20.24 29.95 -1.28
N GLN A 443 -20.86 29.68 -2.44
CA GLN A 443 -20.74 28.40 -3.15
C GLN A 443 -19.31 28.12 -3.62
N THR A 444 -18.56 29.14 -4.05
CA THR A 444 -17.16 28.98 -4.45
C THR A 444 -16.31 28.46 -3.29
N LEU A 445 -16.43 29.05 -2.10
CA LEU A 445 -15.67 28.57 -0.94
C LEU A 445 -16.06 27.15 -0.54
N ALA A 446 -17.35 26.85 -0.49
CA ALA A 446 -17.84 25.52 -0.11
C ALA A 446 -17.35 24.44 -1.10
N ARG A 447 -17.41 24.72 -2.41
CA ARG A 447 -16.91 23.81 -3.45
C ARG A 447 -15.40 23.67 -3.43
N MET A 448 -14.67 24.77 -3.22
CA MET A 448 -13.21 24.71 -3.07
C MET A 448 -12.80 23.81 -1.89
N GLN A 449 -13.50 23.89 -0.75
CA GLN A 449 -13.22 23.02 0.40
C GLN A 449 -13.55 21.54 0.15
N ARG A 450 -14.64 21.26 -0.56
CA ARG A 450 -15.09 19.88 -0.84
C ARG A 450 -14.36 19.21 -2.00
N ASP A 451 -13.96 19.96 -3.02
CA ASP A 451 -13.55 19.38 -4.31
C ASP A 451 -12.04 19.44 -4.55
N TYR A 452 -11.29 20.22 -3.78
CA TYR A 452 -9.86 20.43 -4.00
C TYR A 452 -9.03 19.77 -2.91
N VAL A 453 -7.95 19.10 -3.33
CA VAL A 453 -6.90 18.63 -2.43
C VAL A 453 -5.91 19.77 -2.21
N TYR A 454 -5.70 20.10 -0.94
CA TYR A 454 -4.74 21.09 -0.49
C TYR A 454 -3.52 20.37 0.07
N PRO A 455 -2.35 20.47 -0.59
CA PRO A 455 -1.13 19.84 -0.10
C PRO A 455 -0.69 20.45 1.23
N SER A 456 -0.13 19.61 2.09
CA SER A 456 0.42 19.96 3.40
C SER A 456 1.84 20.52 3.31
N THR A 457 2.62 20.05 2.33
CA THR A 457 4.02 20.43 2.09
C THR A 457 4.19 21.20 0.78
N GLY A 458 3.46 20.82 -0.28
CA GLY A 458 3.49 21.51 -1.57
C GLY A 458 3.00 22.95 -1.46
N GLU A 459 3.75 23.89 -2.04
CA GLU A 459 3.40 25.32 -2.00
C GLU A 459 2.74 25.78 -3.30
N ARG A 460 1.86 26.79 -3.19
CA ARG A 460 1.16 27.43 -4.32
C ARG A 460 1.19 28.96 -4.20
N MET A 461 2.16 29.49 -3.46
CA MET A 461 2.29 30.91 -3.17
C MET A 461 2.73 31.67 -4.42
N SER A 462 2.38 32.96 -4.48
CA SER A 462 3.02 33.83 -5.47
C SER A 462 4.53 33.94 -5.17
N PRO A 463 5.40 34.19 -6.18
CA PRO A 463 6.83 34.36 -5.94
C PRO A 463 7.16 35.42 -4.87
N LYS A 464 6.36 36.49 -4.80
CA LYS A 464 6.51 37.52 -3.77
C LYS A 464 6.22 36.97 -2.38
N GLU A 465 5.11 36.27 -2.20
CA GLU A 465 4.74 35.66 -0.91
C GLU A 465 5.73 34.57 -0.50
N TRP A 466 6.23 33.76 -1.44
CA TRP A 466 7.27 32.77 -1.18
C TRP A 466 8.56 33.42 -0.63
N VAL A 467 8.99 34.56 -1.21
CA VAL A 467 10.11 35.34 -0.68
C VAL A 467 9.80 35.93 0.70
N GLU A 468 8.60 36.48 0.90
CA GLU A 468 8.14 37.00 2.21
C GLU A 468 8.03 35.91 3.29
N LYS A 469 7.98 34.64 2.88
CA LYS A 469 7.96 33.44 3.73
C LYS A 469 9.32 32.78 3.87
N ASP A 470 10.40 33.50 3.55
CA ASP A 470 11.78 33.03 3.65
C ASP A 470 12.08 31.83 2.75
N LYS A 471 11.41 31.76 1.59
CA LYS A 471 11.71 30.82 0.50
C LYS A 471 11.68 29.35 0.96
N PRO A 472 10.55 28.87 1.51
CA PRO A 472 10.48 27.52 2.04
C PRO A 472 10.86 26.48 0.97
N ASP A 473 11.73 25.55 1.37
CA ASP A 473 12.15 24.40 0.57
C ASP A 473 11.28 23.17 0.90
N LEU A 474 10.99 22.36 -0.12
CA LEU A 474 10.10 21.21 -0.01
C LEU A 474 10.66 20.13 0.93
N ASN A 475 11.93 19.74 0.73
CA ASN A 475 12.57 18.69 1.51
C ASN A 475 12.77 19.14 2.96
N GLN A 476 13.19 20.39 3.17
CA GLN A 476 13.31 20.96 4.51
C GLN A 476 11.95 21.07 5.22
N SER A 477 10.85 21.26 4.48
CA SER A 477 9.51 21.23 5.05
C SER A 477 9.10 19.82 5.47
N ALA A 478 9.45 18.80 4.69
CA ALA A 478 9.23 17.39 5.05
C ALA A 478 10.05 16.99 6.27
N ILE A 479 11.32 17.40 6.38
CA ILE A 479 12.19 17.16 7.55
C ILE A 479 11.57 17.75 8.81
N ARG A 480 11.16 19.03 8.78
CA ARG A 480 10.47 19.66 9.92
C ARG A 480 9.18 18.93 10.31
N ARG A 481 8.41 18.45 9.32
CA ARG A 481 7.18 17.70 9.58
C ARG A 481 7.47 16.35 10.22
N LYS A 482 8.51 15.64 9.75
CA LYS A 482 9.02 14.39 10.35
C LYS A 482 9.37 14.62 11.81
N GLU A 483 10.23 15.59 12.09
CA GLU A 483 10.67 15.92 13.45
C GLU A 483 9.49 16.28 14.36
N ALA A 484 8.54 17.08 13.87
CA ALA A 484 7.34 17.42 14.63
C ALA A 484 6.51 16.17 15.00
N ILE A 485 6.25 15.26 14.05
CA ILE A 485 5.54 14.00 14.31
C ILE A 485 6.31 13.14 15.31
N LEU A 486 7.62 12.99 15.12
CA LEU A 486 8.45 12.10 15.93
C LEU A 486 8.77 12.67 17.32
N SER A 487 8.56 13.97 17.56
CA SER A 487 8.66 14.59 18.88
C SER A 487 7.48 14.25 19.81
N GLU A 488 6.34 13.83 19.25
CA GLU A 488 5.15 13.46 20.03
C GLU A 488 5.13 11.94 20.29
N PRO A 489 4.73 11.48 21.48
CA PRO A 489 4.56 10.05 21.74
C PRO A 489 3.63 9.38 20.71
N SER A 490 3.90 8.10 20.40
CA SER A 490 3.01 7.32 19.53
C SER A 490 1.59 7.31 20.12
N LEU A 491 0.60 7.59 19.26
CA LEU A 491 -0.83 7.46 19.59
C LEU A 491 -1.27 5.99 19.58
N ALA A 492 -0.50 5.15 18.89
CA ALA A 492 -0.69 3.72 18.78
C ALA A 492 0.05 2.93 19.86
N ARG A 493 0.74 3.57 20.80
CA ARG A 493 1.42 2.82 21.87
C ARG A 493 0.44 1.93 22.63
N PHE A 494 0.90 0.76 23.07
CA PHE A 494 0.10 -0.12 23.91
C PHE A 494 -0.16 0.51 25.29
N ASP A 495 -1.21 0.04 25.96
CA ASP A 495 -1.36 0.36 27.37
C ASP A 495 -0.21 -0.28 28.18
N PRO A 496 0.15 0.29 29.35
CA PRO A 496 1.31 -0.19 30.11
C PRO A 496 1.24 -1.65 30.57
N LEU A 497 0.05 -2.24 30.73
CA LEU A 497 -0.09 -3.62 31.17
C LEU A 497 0.20 -4.58 30.02
N THR A 498 -0.37 -4.30 28.83
CA THR A 498 -0.11 -5.06 27.62
C THR A 498 1.36 -4.97 27.21
N ASP A 499 1.94 -3.76 27.23
CA ASP A 499 3.35 -3.57 26.89
C ASP A 499 4.29 -4.39 27.79
N ARG A 500 4.06 -4.32 29.11
CA ARG A 500 4.84 -5.09 30.09
C ARG A 500 4.66 -6.60 29.85
N ALA A 501 3.44 -7.07 29.62
CA ALA A 501 3.19 -8.49 29.38
C ALA A 501 3.93 -9.03 28.15
N ILE A 502 4.05 -8.21 27.10
CA ILE A 502 4.84 -8.55 25.90
C ILE A 502 6.34 -8.58 26.25
N ARG A 503 6.85 -7.53 26.89
CA ARG A 503 8.29 -7.41 27.25
C ARG A 503 8.76 -8.45 28.25
N ASP A 504 7.88 -8.95 29.13
CA ASP A 504 8.19 -10.03 30.07
C ASP A 504 8.38 -11.39 29.35
N ARG A 505 7.78 -11.57 28.17
CA ARG A 505 7.80 -12.83 27.39
C ARG A 505 8.78 -12.80 26.22
N PHE A 506 8.95 -11.64 25.61
CA PHE A 506 9.76 -11.46 24.41
C PHE A 506 10.81 -10.39 24.63
N LYS A 507 12.00 -10.61 24.08
CA LYS A 507 13.08 -9.62 24.10
C LYS A 507 12.80 -8.51 23.10
N ILE A 508 12.20 -7.43 23.59
CA ILE A 508 11.89 -6.23 22.80
C ILE A 508 13.04 -5.24 22.89
N HIS A 509 13.64 -4.92 21.75
CA HIS A 509 14.78 -4.01 21.59
C HIS A 509 14.37 -2.54 21.48
N LEU A 510 13.11 -2.27 21.08
CA LEU A 510 12.61 -0.90 21.03
C LEU A 510 12.52 -0.33 22.45
N ALA A 511 13.06 0.87 22.64
CA ALA A 511 12.98 1.58 23.91
C ALA A 511 11.51 1.81 24.33
N GLY A 512 11.26 1.80 25.64
CA GLY A 512 9.93 2.00 26.23
C GLY A 512 9.50 3.46 26.30
#